data_AF-A0A2D5PMN0-F1
#
_entry.id   AF-A0A2D5PMN0-F1
#
_cell.length_a   1.000
_cell.length_b   1.000
_cell.length_c   1.000
_cell.angle_alpha   90.00
_cell.angle_beta   90.00
_cell.angle_gamma   90.00
#
_symmetry.space_group_name_H-M   'P 1'
#
loop_
_entity.id
_entity.type
_entity.pdbx_description
1 polymer ?
#
loop_
_entity_poly.entity_id
_entity_poly.type
_entity_poly.pdbx_seq_one_letter_code
_entity_poly.pdbx_strand_id
1 'polypeptide(L)'
;MDRLKKFIIAPNKTIYDALDAIDRNGEGFLIAVEKNKIIGILTDGDLRREIIKNTDIGLPIQSIINRNFKYISEDQLSFDSLAKIFNTKEINFVPILKKDMTFLNVITKDEFHASLMSDESLNYDVKNNYDLSNIVHEVHSKPWGFYKTTIMTSFHQAKILCINPNQAISLQSHKYREEHWVNVKGDGEVIIDDNKRPFSPGDYVFIPLGSKHRLINTSDNENLIVSEVQLGESFDENDIVRYEDDYGR
;
A
#
# COMPACT_ATOMS: atom_id res chain seq x y z
N MET A 1 -6.78 18.62 11.77
CA MET A 1 -6.33 18.24 13.13
C MET A 1 -5.02 17.50 12.97
N ASP A 2 -4.02 17.86 13.78
CA ASP A 2 -2.59 17.54 13.60
C ASP A 2 -2.31 16.02 13.55
N ARG A 3 -2.14 15.47 12.33
CA ARG A 3 -1.83 14.04 12.03
C ARG A 3 -0.77 13.49 12.96
N LEU A 4 0.19 14.33 13.34
CA LEU A 4 1.34 13.97 14.16
C LEU A 4 0.98 13.55 15.59
N LYS A 5 -0.14 14.04 16.13
CA LYS A 5 -0.54 13.75 17.51
C LYS A 5 -0.72 12.26 17.78
N LYS A 6 -1.10 11.46 16.79
CA LYS A 6 -1.27 10.00 16.94
C LYS A 6 0.06 9.26 17.14
N PHE A 7 1.18 9.89 16.75
CA PHE A 7 2.52 9.30 16.84
C PHE A 7 3.32 9.80 18.04
N ILE A 8 2.89 10.87 18.72
CA ILE A 8 3.69 11.50 19.78
C ILE A 8 3.28 10.96 21.15
N ILE A 9 4.28 10.67 21.99
CA ILE A 9 4.08 10.29 23.40
C ILE A 9 5.06 11.04 24.31
N ALA A 10 4.63 11.38 25.53
CA ALA A 10 5.52 12.01 26.52
C ALA A 10 6.36 10.94 27.26
N PRO A 11 7.65 11.21 27.57
CA PRO A 11 8.54 10.23 28.21
C PRO A 11 8.07 9.65 29.55
N ASN A 12 7.28 10.43 30.28
CA ASN A 12 6.77 10.07 31.59
C ASN A 12 5.53 9.19 31.54
N LYS A 13 4.97 8.95 30.35
CA LYS A 13 3.87 7.99 30.14
C LYS A 13 4.35 6.57 30.38
N THR A 14 3.42 5.71 30.78
CA THR A 14 3.71 4.33 31.12
C THR A 14 3.93 3.49 29.87
N ILE A 15 4.58 2.33 30.01
CA ILE A 15 4.66 1.33 28.94
C ILE A 15 3.25 0.90 28.49
N TYR A 16 2.30 0.80 29.43
CA TYR A 16 0.89 0.57 29.12
C TYR A 16 0.28 1.67 28.23
N ASP A 17 0.49 2.95 28.55
CA ASP A 17 0.02 4.07 27.72
C ASP A 17 0.60 4.00 26.30
N ALA A 18 1.84 3.52 26.16
CA ALA A 18 2.48 3.36 24.86
C ALA A 18 1.90 2.20 24.06
N LEU A 19 1.61 1.05 24.69
CA LEU A 19 0.90 -0.06 24.06
C LEU A 19 -0.47 0.40 23.54
N ASP A 20 -1.24 1.09 24.38
CA ASP A 20 -2.56 1.64 24.02
C ASP A 20 -2.47 2.72 22.92
N ALA A 21 -1.42 3.53 22.91
CA ALA A 21 -1.22 4.52 21.85
C ALA A 21 -0.79 3.89 20.51
N ILE A 22 0.02 2.83 20.51
CA ILE A 22 0.37 2.09 19.29
C ILE A 22 -0.85 1.35 18.73
N ASP A 23 -1.61 0.66 19.57
CA ASP A 23 -2.83 -0.05 19.14
C ASP A 23 -3.81 0.89 18.43
N ARG A 24 -4.03 2.09 18.99
CA ARG A 24 -4.90 3.11 18.40
C ARG A 24 -4.34 3.74 17.12
N ASN A 25 -3.02 3.82 16.96
CA ASN A 25 -2.43 4.48 15.79
C ASN A 25 -2.26 3.57 14.58
N GLY A 26 -2.18 2.25 14.80
CA GLY A 26 -2.12 1.21 13.76
C GLY A 26 -0.79 1.07 13.04
N GLU A 27 0.28 1.75 13.50
CA GLU A 27 1.52 1.94 12.73
C GLU A 27 2.73 1.28 13.40
N GLY A 28 2.55 0.75 14.61
CA GLY A 28 3.57 -0.03 15.31
C GLY A 28 4.72 0.80 15.90
N PHE A 29 4.58 2.12 15.95
CA PHE A 29 5.60 3.02 16.51
C PHE A 29 5.03 4.26 17.21
N LEU A 30 5.86 4.85 18.07
CA LEU A 30 5.68 6.16 18.69
C LEU A 30 7.00 6.93 18.70
N ILE A 31 6.87 8.25 18.74
CA ILE A 31 7.95 9.21 18.84
C ILE A 31 7.83 9.88 20.20
N ALA A 32 8.84 9.68 21.04
CA ALA A 32 8.89 10.28 22.35
C ALA A 32 9.39 11.72 22.23
N VAL A 33 8.56 12.68 22.66
CA VAL A 33 8.85 14.12 22.53
C VAL A 33 8.74 14.78 23.90
N GLU A 34 9.74 15.60 24.24
CA GLU A 34 9.74 16.46 25.41
C GLU A 34 10.12 17.89 25.00
N LYS A 35 9.28 18.88 25.36
CA LYS A 35 9.49 20.30 25.00
C LYS A 35 9.78 20.49 23.48
N ASN A 36 8.99 19.80 22.64
CA ASN A 36 9.12 19.74 21.17
C ASN A 36 10.37 19.04 20.62
N LYS A 37 11.28 18.56 21.47
CA LYS A 37 12.46 17.83 21.04
C LYS A 37 12.21 16.34 21.08
N ILE A 38 12.63 15.64 20.03
CA ILE A 38 12.64 14.18 20.04
C ILE A 38 13.70 13.71 21.04
N ILE A 39 13.31 12.78 21.91
CA ILE A 39 14.23 12.14 22.86
C ILE A 39 14.48 10.68 22.49
N GLY A 40 13.65 10.11 21.62
CA GLY A 40 13.82 8.79 21.02
C GLY A 40 12.54 8.27 20.40
N ILE A 41 12.58 7.01 19.98
CA ILE A 41 11.45 6.30 19.38
C ILE A 41 11.13 5.04 20.18
N LEU A 42 9.94 4.52 19.97
CA LEU A 42 9.49 3.25 20.52
C LEU A 42 8.71 2.49 19.47
N THR A 43 8.91 1.18 19.38
CA THR A 43 8.22 0.30 18.43
C THR A 43 7.56 -0.88 19.15
N ASP A 44 6.66 -1.59 18.46
CA ASP A 44 6.17 -2.90 18.94
C ASP A 44 7.31 -3.86 19.28
N GLY A 45 8.40 -3.80 18.51
CA GLY A 45 9.59 -4.59 18.78
C GLY A 45 10.21 -4.28 20.14
N ASP A 46 10.28 -2.99 20.51
CA ASP A 46 10.80 -2.55 21.81
C ASP A 46 9.86 -2.98 22.94
N LEU A 47 8.57 -2.67 22.83
CA LEU A 47 7.57 -3.01 23.83
C LEU A 47 7.49 -4.53 24.06
N ARG A 48 7.45 -5.32 22.99
CA ARG A 48 7.44 -6.79 23.06
C ARG A 48 8.67 -7.32 23.78
N ARG A 49 9.86 -6.76 23.53
CA ARG A 49 11.09 -7.17 24.23
C ARG A 49 11.01 -6.92 25.74
N GLU A 50 10.39 -5.81 26.15
CA GLU A 50 10.22 -5.48 27.57
C GLU A 50 9.19 -6.35 28.27
N ILE A 51 8.09 -6.70 27.58
CA ILE A 51 7.12 -7.68 28.08
C ILE A 51 7.78 -9.05 28.29
N ILE A 52 8.62 -9.50 27.34
CA ILE A 52 9.36 -10.79 27.45
C ILE A 52 10.32 -10.79 28.65
N LYS A 53 10.90 -9.64 29.00
CA LYS A 53 11.77 -9.49 30.18
C LYS A 53 10.98 -9.43 31.49
N ASN A 54 9.65 -9.45 31.43
CA ASN A 54 8.76 -9.27 32.58
C ASN A 54 8.94 -7.89 33.24
N THR A 55 9.23 -6.86 32.44
CA THR A 55 9.31 -5.47 32.89
C THR A 55 7.93 -4.99 33.35
N ASP A 56 7.87 -4.26 34.48
CA ASP A 56 6.63 -3.67 34.95
C ASP A 56 6.10 -2.63 33.94
N ILE A 57 4.93 -2.91 33.37
CA ILE A 57 4.28 -2.07 32.36
C ILE A 57 3.81 -0.71 32.91
N GLY A 58 3.78 -0.55 34.24
CA GLY A 58 3.55 0.73 34.90
C GLY A 58 4.75 1.68 34.87
N LEU A 59 5.93 1.21 34.46
CA LEU A 59 7.13 2.05 34.40
C LEU A 59 7.05 3.10 33.29
N PRO A 60 7.71 4.27 33.46
CA PRO A 60 7.80 5.27 32.41
C PRO A 60 8.56 4.78 31.17
N ILE A 61 8.09 5.11 29.97
CA ILE A 61 8.74 4.74 28.71
C ILE A 61 10.16 5.28 28.56
N GLN A 62 10.51 6.37 29.27
CA GLN A 62 11.88 6.88 29.40
C GLN A 62 12.94 5.78 29.64
N SER A 63 12.57 4.75 30.38
CA SER A 63 13.44 3.62 30.73
C SER A 63 13.74 2.69 29.55
N ILE A 64 12.89 2.67 28.52
CA ILE A 64 12.95 1.71 27.40
C ILE A 64 13.04 2.36 26.01
N ILE A 65 12.90 3.69 25.91
CA ILE A 65 12.99 4.42 24.64
C ILE A 65 14.33 4.15 23.92
N ASN A 66 14.25 3.86 22.63
CA ASN A 66 15.41 3.77 21.76
C ASN A 66 15.89 5.18 21.38
N ARG A 67 17.10 5.54 21.85
CA ARG A 67 17.76 6.83 21.57
C ARG A 67 18.64 6.80 20.33
N ASN A 68 18.94 5.60 19.80
CA ASN A 68 19.71 5.42 18.58
C ASN A 68 18.76 5.09 17.42
N PHE A 69 18.20 6.13 16.82
CA PHE A 69 17.24 6.03 15.73
C PHE A 69 17.72 6.79 14.49
N LYS A 70 17.25 6.35 13.33
CA LYS A 70 17.48 7.07 12.06
C LYS A 70 16.47 8.20 11.94
N TYR A 71 16.92 9.34 11.43
CA TYR A 71 16.10 10.51 11.15
C TYR A 71 16.71 11.27 9.97
N ILE A 72 15.95 12.21 9.41
CA ILE A 72 16.41 13.14 8.38
C ILE A 72 16.20 14.57 8.88
N SER A 73 17.20 15.44 8.68
CA SER A 73 17.04 16.87 8.93
C SER A 73 16.25 17.53 7.79
N GLU A 74 15.45 18.54 8.09
CA GLU A 74 14.62 19.25 7.09
C GLU A 74 15.41 19.76 5.87
N ASP A 75 16.67 20.15 6.05
CA ASP A 75 17.56 20.64 4.99
C ASP A 75 18.23 19.52 4.16
N GLN A 76 18.10 18.26 4.61
CA GLN A 76 18.62 17.07 3.94
C GLN A 76 17.49 16.20 3.35
N LEU A 77 16.24 16.63 3.49
CA LEU A 77 15.08 15.92 3.01
C LEU A 77 15.05 15.89 1.49
N SER A 78 15.23 14.71 0.92
CA SER A 78 15.18 14.46 -0.52
C SER A 78 14.74 13.04 -0.77
N PHE A 79 14.37 12.76 -2.02
CA PHE A 79 14.07 11.41 -2.46
C PHE A 79 15.22 10.44 -2.17
N ASP A 80 16.43 10.81 -2.57
CA ASP A 80 17.61 9.95 -2.40
C ASP A 80 17.92 9.67 -0.93
N SER A 81 17.71 10.63 -0.03
CA SER A 81 17.96 10.42 1.40
C SER A 81 16.93 9.48 2.01
N LEU A 82 15.65 9.62 1.68
CA LEU A 82 14.60 8.68 2.11
C LEU A 82 14.79 7.28 1.51
N ALA A 83 15.07 7.19 0.21
CA ALA A 83 15.31 5.92 -0.49
C ALA A 83 16.45 5.13 0.17
N LYS A 84 17.55 5.79 0.53
CA LYS A 84 18.69 5.16 1.23
C LYS A 84 18.29 4.59 2.58
N ILE A 85 17.41 5.26 3.33
CA ILE A 85 16.96 4.80 4.64
C ILE A 85 15.94 3.65 4.50
N PHE A 86 14.99 3.77 3.58
CA PHE A 86 13.94 2.78 3.37
C PHE A 86 14.38 1.55 2.56
N ASN A 87 15.62 1.50 2.08
CA ASN A 87 16.22 0.33 1.41
C ASN A 87 16.48 -0.87 2.35
N THR A 88 15.92 -0.87 3.56
CA THR A 88 15.98 -2.00 4.50
C THR A 88 14.55 -2.45 4.85
N LYS A 89 14.41 -3.69 5.32
CA LYS A 89 13.14 -4.21 5.83
C LYS A 89 12.86 -3.82 7.30
N GLU A 90 13.84 -3.22 7.96
CA GLU A 90 13.80 -2.96 9.40
C GLU A 90 13.22 -1.58 9.75
N ILE A 91 13.31 -0.64 8.80
CA ILE A 91 12.87 0.75 9.00
C ILE A 91 11.60 0.97 8.20
N ASN A 92 10.50 1.19 8.93
CA ASN A 92 9.18 1.47 8.35
C ASN A 92 8.75 2.93 8.52
N PHE A 93 9.53 3.75 9.22
CA PHE A 93 9.28 5.18 9.37
C PHE A 93 10.57 5.97 9.63
N VAL A 94 10.56 7.25 9.32
CA VAL A 94 11.69 8.18 9.52
C VAL A 94 11.16 9.51 10.07
N PRO A 95 11.56 9.91 11.29
CA PRO A 95 11.32 11.25 11.80
C PRO A 95 12.07 12.31 10.99
N ILE A 96 11.40 13.43 10.73
CA ILE A 96 11.95 14.65 10.15
C ILE A 96 12.15 15.68 11.26
N LEU A 97 13.36 16.21 11.35
CA LEU A 97 13.77 17.09 12.46
C LEU A 97 14.34 18.42 11.96
N LYS A 98 14.24 19.46 12.79
CA LYS A 98 15.11 20.64 12.66
C LYS A 98 16.52 20.32 13.14
N LYS A 99 17.48 21.20 12.80
CA LYS A 99 18.88 21.12 13.27
C LYS A 99 19.04 21.04 14.79
N ASP A 100 18.09 21.58 15.55
CA ASP A 100 18.11 21.60 17.01
C ASP A 100 17.40 20.39 17.67
N MET A 101 17.10 19.35 16.89
CA MET A 101 16.34 18.14 17.24
C MET A 101 14.86 18.39 17.56
N THR A 102 14.31 19.55 17.17
CA THR A 102 12.86 19.75 17.20
C THR A 102 12.18 18.82 16.22
N PHE A 103 11.17 18.09 16.68
CA PHE A 103 10.37 17.19 15.85
C PHE A 103 9.46 18.00 14.90
N LEU A 104 9.51 17.69 13.60
CA LEU A 104 8.70 18.37 12.58
C LEU A 104 7.62 17.47 12.00
N ASN A 105 8.01 16.27 11.56
CA ASN A 105 7.13 15.33 10.85
C ASN A 105 7.65 13.91 10.99
N VAL A 106 6.86 12.94 10.54
CA VAL A 106 7.29 11.58 10.29
C VAL A 106 6.82 11.16 8.90
N ILE A 107 7.69 10.49 8.16
CA ILE A 107 7.36 9.84 6.89
C ILE A 107 7.40 8.34 7.13
N THR A 108 6.30 7.63 6.84
CA THR A 108 6.29 6.17 6.84
C THR A 108 6.80 5.64 5.50
N LYS A 109 7.23 4.38 5.49
CA LYS A 109 7.69 3.73 4.26
C LYS A 109 6.56 3.61 3.24
N ASP A 110 5.34 3.39 3.71
CA ASP A 110 4.16 3.33 2.85
C ASP A 110 3.84 4.72 2.28
N GLU A 111 3.96 5.79 3.06
CA GLU A 111 3.80 7.15 2.54
C GLU A 111 4.87 7.49 1.49
N PHE A 112 6.11 7.07 1.70
CA PHE A 112 7.18 7.22 0.72
C PHE A 112 6.89 6.47 -0.57
N HIS A 113 6.43 5.22 -0.49
CA HIS A 113 6.00 4.46 -1.66
C HIS A 113 4.79 5.11 -2.35
N ALA A 114 3.84 5.68 -1.61
CA ALA A 114 2.64 6.30 -2.20
C ALA A 114 3.03 7.57 -2.96
N SER A 115 3.96 8.34 -2.39
CA SER A 115 4.51 9.55 -3.00
C SER A 115 5.22 9.31 -4.34
N LEU A 116 5.73 8.10 -4.57
CA LEU A 116 6.32 7.70 -5.84
C LEU A 116 5.30 7.51 -6.96
N MET A 117 4.04 7.25 -6.60
CA MET A 117 2.99 6.87 -7.55
C MET A 117 2.04 8.04 -7.83
N SER A 118 1.88 8.96 -6.87
CA SER A 118 1.19 10.23 -7.10
C SER A 118 2.10 11.16 -7.91
N ASP A 119 1.67 11.61 -9.09
CA ASP A 119 2.30 12.65 -9.93
C ASP A 119 2.50 14.02 -9.22
N GLU A 120 2.26 14.08 -7.92
CA GLU A 120 2.62 15.21 -7.08
C GLU A 120 4.15 15.26 -7.01
N SER A 121 4.73 16.31 -7.59
CA SER A 121 6.09 16.74 -7.29
C SER A 121 6.36 16.51 -5.82
N LEU A 122 7.41 15.74 -5.48
CA LEU A 122 7.81 15.33 -4.13
C LEU A 122 8.05 16.53 -3.19
N ASN A 123 6.97 17.24 -2.92
CA ASN A 123 6.88 18.32 -1.98
C ASN A 123 6.59 17.56 -0.70
N TYR A 124 7.67 17.17 -0.02
CA TYR A 124 7.64 16.68 1.35
C TYR A 124 7.25 17.83 2.29
N ASP A 125 6.18 18.55 1.95
CA ASP A 125 5.57 19.52 2.82
C ASP A 125 5.09 18.74 4.03
N VAL A 126 5.55 19.18 5.20
CA VAL A 126 5.24 18.63 6.51
C VAL A 126 3.73 18.53 6.76
N LYS A 127 2.92 19.19 5.92
CA LYS A 127 1.47 19.29 5.98
C LYS A 127 0.71 18.32 5.07
N ASN A 128 1.37 17.63 4.15
CA ASN A 128 0.67 16.74 3.22
C ASN A 128 0.28 15.42 3.91
N ASN A 129 -1.01 15.10 3.84
CA ASN A 129 -1.53 13.78 4.17
C ASN A 129 -1.49 12.98 2.88
N TYR A 130 -0.56 12.02 2.77
CA TYR A 130 -0.58 11.07 1.67
C TYR A 130 -1.77 10.14 1.86
N ASP A 131 -2.59 10.00 0.82
CA ASP A 131 -3.65 9.01 0.85
C ASP A 131 -3.05 7.62 0.68
N LEU A 132 -2.93 6.90 1.80
CA LEU A 132 -2.43 5.53 1.84
C LEU A 132 -3.39 4.54 1.19
N SER A 133 -4.62 4.94 0.84
CA SER A 133 -5.52 4.10 0.03
C SER A 133 -4.92 3.74 -1.33
N ASN A 134 -3.92 4.49 -1.80
CA ASN A 134 -3.24 4.26 -3.08
C ASN A 134 -2.32 3.02 -3.05
N ILE A 135 -1.89 2.57 -1.86
CA ILE A 135 -1.15 1.33 -1.67
C ILE A 135 -2.11 0.28 -1.13
N VAL A 136 -2.86 -0.32 -2.05
CA VAL A 136 -3.74 -1.44 -1.70
C VAL A 136 -2.89 -2.71 -1.69
N HIS A 137 -2.69 -3.31 -0.53
CA HIS A 137 -2.10 -4.65 -0.42
C HIS A 137 -3.14 -5.78 -0.38
N GLU A 138 -4.42 -5.42 -0.44
CA GLU A 138 -5.51 -6.39 -0.33
C GLU A 138 -5.62 -7.29 -1.55
N VAL A 139 -5.81 -8.58 -1.27
CA VAL A 139 -6.14 -9.59 -2.25
C VAL A 139 -7.64 -9.81 -2.18
N HIS A 140 -8.33 -9.55 -3.29
CA HIS A 140 -9.78 -9.73 -3.38
C HIS A 140 -10.06 -11.10 -3.99
N SER A 141 -10.60 -12.01 -3.18
CA SER A 141 -11.08 -13.30 -3.66
C SER A 141 -12.35 -13.13 -4.47
N LYS A 142 -12.44 -13.82 -5.61
CA LYS A 142 -13.60 -13.86 -6.50
C LYS A 142 -13.90 -15.33 -6.84
N PRO A 143 -15.13 -15.66 -7.28
CA PRO A 143 -15.49 -17.04 -7.64
C PRO A 143 -14.57 -17.70 -8.69
N TRP A 144 -14.02 -16.89 -9.61
CA TRP A 144 -13.08 -17.33 -10.64
C TRP A 144 -11.61 -17.40 -10.20
N GLY A 145 -11.27 -16.97 -8.98
CA GLY A 145 -9.89 -16.87 -8.50
C GLY A 145 -9.68 -15.67 -7.58
N PHE A 146 -8.75 -14.78 -7.92
CA PHE A 146 -8.54 -13.54 -7.18
C PHE A 146 -7.86 -12.47 -8.04
N TYR A 147 -7.92 -11.23 -7.59
CA TYR A 147 -6.99 -10.20 -8.05
C TYR A 147 -6.36 -9.48 -6.86
N LYS A 148 -5.21 -8.88 -7.14
CA LYS A 148 -4.51 -7.98 -6.22
C LYS A 148 -4.24 -6.67 -6.95
N THR A 149 -4.71 -5.56 -6.38
CA THR A 149 -4.27 -4.23 -6.82
C THR A 149 -2.81 -4.06 -6.41
N THR A 150 -1.95 -3.65 -7.32
CA THR A 150 -0.53 -3.36 -7.03
C THR A 150 -0.29 -1.87 -6.90
N ILE A 151 -1.06 -1.06 -7.64
CA ILE A 151 -0.96 0.40 -7.68
C ILE A 151 -2.36 0.96 -7.91
N MET A 152 -2.71 2.03 -7.20
CA MET A 152 -3.89 2.84 -7.48
C MET A 152 -3.50 4.32 -7.43
N THR A 153 -3.88 5.10 -8.44
CA THR A 153 -3.78 6.56 -8.45
C THR A 153 -5.05 7.15 -9.03
N SER A 154 -5.12 8.48 -9.10
CA SER A 154 -6.24 9.19 -9.74
C SER A 154 -6.34 8.97 -11.25
N PHE A 155 -5.31 8.44 -11.90
CA PHE A 155 -5.23 8.32 -13.36
C PHE A 155 -4.88 6.90 -13.85
N HIS A 156 -4.50 5.97 -12.96
CA HIS A 156 -4.33 4.57 -13.33
C HIS A 156 -4.53 3.61 -12.15
N GLN A 157 -4.88 2.36 -12.49
CA GLN A 157 -4.87 1.24 -11.56
C GLN A 157 -4.10 0.07 -12.19
N ALA A 158 -3.18 -0.54 -11.45
CA ALA A 158 -2.52 -1.78 -11.86
C ALA A 158 -2.98 -2.96 -10.99
N LYS A 159 -3.21 -4.11 -11.61
CA LYS A 159 -3.63 -5.35 -10.92
C LYS A 159 -2.84 -6.55 -11.42
N ILE A 160 -2.75 -7.56 -10.55
CA ILE A 160 -2.45 -8.94 -10.93
C ILE A 160 -3.72 -9.76 -10.74
N LEU A 161 -4.18 -10.40 -11.81
CA LEU A 161 -5.29 -11.34 -11.79
C LEU A 161 -4.73 -12.76 -11.80
N CYS A 162 -5.36 -13.65 -11.03
CA CYS A 162 -5.10 -15.08 -11.03
C CYS A 162 -6.43 -15.79 -11.24
N ILE A 163 -6.62 -16.37 -12.42
CA ILE A 163 -7.83 -17.10 -12.80
C ILE A 163 -7.56 -18.58 -12.63
N ASN A 164 -8.38 -19.23 -11.82
CA ASN A 164 -8.29 -20.66 -11.54
C ASN A 164 -8.58 -21.49 -12.80
N PRO A 165 -8.16 -22.77 -12.85
CA PRO A 165 -8.43 -23.66 -13.97
C PRO A 165 -9.92 -23.71 -14.32
N ASN A 166 -10.23 -23.69 -15.62
CA ASN A 166 -11.61 -23.72 -16.14
C ASN A 166 -12.53 -22.62 -15.60
N GLN A 167 -11.99 -21.49 -15.13
CA GLN A 167 -12.77 -20.33 -14.69
C GLN A 167 -12.62 -19.16 -15.67
N ALA A 168 -13.53 -18.20 -15.57
CA ALA A 168 -13.52 -17.00 -16.40
C ALA A 168 -13.95 -15.77 -15.60
N ILE A 169 -13.43 -14.61 -15.97
CA ILE A 169 -14.08 -13.36 -15.56
C ILE A 169 -15.41 -13.21 -16.32
N SER A 170 -16.32 -12.38 -15.83
CA SER A 170 -17.58 -12.08 -16.53
C SER A 170 -17.30 -11.44 -17.88
N LEU A 171 -18.18 -11.65 -18.87
CA LEU A 171 -18.20 -10.78 -20.05
C LEU A 171 -18.66 -9.40 -19.60
N GLN A 172 -17.78 -8.41 -19.70
CA GLN A 172 -18.02 -7.09 -19.13
C GLN A 172 -17.52 -5.97 -20.03
N SER A 173 -17.91 -4.73 -19.75
CA SER A 173 -17.34 -3.52 -20.34
C SER A 173 -17.23 -2.42 -19.28
N HIS A 174 -16.44 -1.40 -19.60
CA HIS A 174 -16.20 -0.23 -18.76
C HIS A 174 -16.44 1.05 -19.56
N LYS A 175 -17.07 2.05 -18.94
CA LYS A 175 -17.40 3.31 -19.60
C LYS A 175 -16.31 4.36 -19.42
N TYR A 176 -15.54 4.30 -18.32
CA TYR A 176 -14.62 5.36 -17.92
C TYR A 176 -13.15 4.93 -17.87
N ARG A 177 -12.84 3.67 -18.18
CA ARG A 177 -11.47 3.17 -18.32
C ARG A 177 -11.24 2.26 -19.53
N GLU A 178 -10.03 2.33 -20.07
CA GLU A 178 -9.46 1.32 -20.96
C GLU A 178 -8.54 0.38 -20.17
N GLU A 179 -8.26 -0.80 -20.72
CA GLU A 179 -7.43 -1.81 -20.06
C GLU A 179 -6.33 -2.37 -20.97
N HIS A 180 -5.21 -2.69 -20.36
CA HIS A 180 -4.03 -3.25 -20.99
C HIS A 180 -3.62 -4.50 -20.23
N TRP A 181 -3.67 -5.65 -20.88
CA TRP A 181 -3.36 -6.92 -20.24
C TRP A 181 -2.12 -7.54 -20.86
N VAL A 182 -1.26 -8.10 -20.01
CA VAL A 182 -0.14 -8.95 -20.41
C VAL A 182 -0.30 -10.29 -19.71
N ASN A 183 -0.29 -11.38 -20.48
CA ASN A 183 -0.25 -12.71 -19.91
C ASN A 183 1.14 -12.96 -19.30
N VAL A 184 1.17 -13.24 -18.00
CA VAL A 184 2.41 -13.54 -17.27
C VAL A 184 2.67 -15.05 -17.24
N LYS A 185 1.62 -15.87 -17.12
CA LYS A 185 1.71 -17.33 -17.01
C LYS A 185 0.38 -17.99 -17.36
N GLY A 186 0.45 -19.19 -17.94
CA GLY A 186 -0.70 -20.05 -18.20
C GLY A 186 -1.35 -19.72 -19.53
N ASP A 187 -2.18 -20.65 -19.99
CA ASP A 187 -2.88 -20.54 -21.27
C ASP A 187 -4.36 -20.27 -21.04
N GLY A 188 -4.91 -19.44 -21.91
CA GLY A 188 -6.30 -19.06 -21.88
C GLY A 188 -6.81 -18.59 -23.23
N GLU A 189 -7.99 -18.00 -23.18
CA GLU A 189 -8.60 -17.33 -24.31
C GLU A 189 -9.10 -15.97 -23.87
N VAL A 190 -8.92 -14.99 -24.75
CA VAL A 190 -9.44 -13.64 -24.56
C VAL A 190 -10.48 -13.35 -25.63
N ILE A 191 -11.59 -12.75 -25.20
CA ILE A 191 -12.66 -12.26 -26.05
C ILE A 191 -12.63 -10.73 -25.96
N ILE A 192 -12.61 -10.06 -27.12
CA ILE A 192 -12.79 -8.61 -27.24
C ILE A 192 -13.79 -8.37 -28.36
N ASP A 193 -14.94 -7.82 -27.99
CA ASP A 193 -16.16 -7.75 -28.79
C ASP A 193 -16.48 -9.14 -29.39
N ASP A 194 -16.47 -9.24 -30.72
CA ASP A 194 -16.76 -10.49 -31.44
C ASP A 194 -15.52 -11.35 -31.73
N ASN A 195 -14.33 -10.90 -31.27
CA ASN A 195 -13.07 -11.57 -31.57
C ASN A 195 -12.60 -12.41 -30.38
N LYS A 196 -12.62 -13.73 -30.56
CA LYS A 196 -12.03 -14.70 -29.62
C LYS A 196 -10.68 -15.17 -30.13
N ARG A 197 -9.66 -15.13 -29.29
CA ARG A 197 -8.31 -15.61 -29.63
C ARG A 197 -7.60 -16.26 -28.45
N PRO A 198 -6.64 -17.17 -28.71
CA PRO A 198 -5.74 -17.69 -27.68
C PRO A 198 -5.00 -16.54 -26.97
N PHE A 199 -4.65 -16.78 -25.70
CA PHE A 199 -3.89 -15.86 -24.88
C PHE A 199 -2.89 -16.66 -24.05
N SER A 200 -1.62 -16.61 -24.45
CA SER A 200 -0.50 -17.38 -23.90
C SER A 200 0.57 -16.45 -23.30
N PRO A 201 1.51 -16.95 -22.50
CA PRO A 201 2.48 -16.11 -21.80
C PRO A 201 3.28 -15.19 -22.75
N GLY A 202 3.35 -13.91 -22.40
CA GLY A 202 3.98 -12.87 -23.22
C GLY A 202 3.02 -12.16 -24.17
N ASP A 203 1.81 -12.69 -24.39
CA ASP A 203 0.79 -12.00 -25.19
C ASP A 203 0.31 -10.73 -24.51
N TYR A 204 0.02 -9.73 -25.34
CA TYR A 204 -0.53 -8.45 -24.94
C TYR A 204 -1.88 -8.19 -25.62
N VAL A 205 -2.83 -7.67 -24.86
CA VAL A 205 -4.08 -7.15 -25.41
C VAL A 205 -4.39 -5.75 -24.88
N PHE A 206 -4.93 -4.93 -25.77
CA PHE A 206 -5.54 -3.65 -25.47
C PHE A 206 -7.06 -3.80 -25.55
N ILE A 207 -7.76 -3.27 -24.54
CA ILE A 207 -9.21 -3.28 -24.43
C ILE A 207 -9.67 -1.82 -24.41
N PRO A 208 -10.19 -1.32 -25.54
CA PRO A 208 -10.68 0.05 -25.63
C PRO A 208 -11.89 0.29 -24.72
N LEU A 209 -12.07 1.54 -24.29
CA LEU A 209 -13.28 2.04 -23.61
C LEU A 209 -14.56 1.54 -24.28
N GLY A 210 -15.47 0.98 -23.48
CA GLY A 210 -16.77 0.46 -23.93
C GLY A 210 -16.75 -0.90 -24.62
N SER A 211 -15.58 -1.46 -24.95
CA SER A 211 -15.47 -2.76 -25.60
C SER A 211 -15.86 -3.88 -24.63
N LYS A 212 -16.63 -4.86 -25.12
CA LYS A 212 -16.97 -6.03 -24.32
C LYS A 212 -15.76 -6.95 -24.29
N HIS A 213 -15.40 -7.43 -23.11
CA HIS A 213 -14.23 -8.28 -22.98
C HIS A 213 -14.42 -9.37 -21.93
N ARG A 214 -13.74 -10.50 -22.14
CA ARG A 214 -13.74 -11.65 -21.24
C ARG A 214 -12.40 -12.36 -21.31
N LEU A 215 -11.94 -12.83 -20.16
CA LEU A 215 -10.75 -13.67 -20.03
C LEU A 215 -11.14 -15.03 -19.44
N ILE A 216 -10.70 -16.09 -20.10
CA ILE A 216 -11.04 -17.46 -19.77
C ILE A 216 -9.73 -18.23 -19.58
N ASN A 217 -9.59 -18.92 -18.45
CA ASN A 217 -8.54 -19.91 -18.28
C ASN A 217 -9.03 -21.24 -18.85
N THR A 218 -8.36 -21.72 -19.90
CA THR A 218 -8.72 -22.97 -20.60
C THR A 218 -7.92 -24.18 -20.12
N SER A 219 -7.01 -23.99 -19.16
CA SER A 219 -6.26 -25.07 -18.54
C SER A 219 -7.11 -25.83 -17.52
N ASP A 220 -6.86 -27.14 -17.43
CA ASP A 220 -7.49 -28.03 -16.44
C ASP A 220 -6.80 -28.01 -15.07
N ASN A 221 -5.53 -27.59 -15.02
CA ASN A 221 -4.68 -27.76 -13.83
C ASN A 221 -3.75 -26.58 -13.53
N GLU A 222 -3.64 -25.59 -14.41
CA GLU A 222 -2.77 -24.43 -14.20
C GLU A 222 -3.57 -23.12 -14.10
N ASN A 223 -3.09 -22.21 -13.25
CA ASN A 223 -3.64 -20.86 -13.16
C ASN A 223 -3.18 -20.00 -14.33
N LEU A 224 -4.08 -19.17 -14.84
CA LEU A 224 -3.79 -18.08 -15.75
C LEU A 224 -3.51 -16.80 -14.93
N ILE A 225 -2.32 -16.24 -15.07
CA ILE A 225 -1.87 -15.04 -14.36
C ILE A 225 -1.71 -13.90 -15.35
N VAL A 226 -2.37 -12.78 -15.08
CA VAL A 226 -2.39 -11.62 -15.96
C VAL A 226 -1.98 -10.37 -15.19
N SER A 227 -1.09 -9.59 -15.77
CA SER A 227 -0.80 -8.23 -15.34
C SER A 227 -1.71 -7.27 -16.10
N GLU A 228 -2.49 -6.49 -15.38
CA GLU A 228 -3.45 -5.55 -15.91
C GLU A 228 -3.05 -4.12 -15.53
N VAL A 229 -3.15 -3.20 -16.49
CA VAL A 229 -3.12 -1.76 -16.26
C VAL A 229 -4.41 -1.16 -16.80
N GLN A 230 -5.10 -0.41 -15.97
CA GLN A 230 -6.31 0.32 -16.30
C GLN A 230 -5.99 1.82 -16.34
N LEU A 231 -6.44 2.52 -17.38
CA LEU A 231 -6.24 3.96 -17.57
C LEU A 231 -7.60 4.63 -17.76
N GLY A 232 -7.84 5.76 -17.10
CA GLY A 232 -9.14 6.43 -17.19
C GLY A 232 -9.48 7.36 -16.03
N GLU A 233 -10.75 7.72 -15.94
CA GLU A 233 -11.29 8.67 -14.95
C GLU A 233 -11.89 7.98 -13.72
N SER A 234 -12.26 6.70 -13.83
CA SER A 234 -12.86 5.93 -12.75
C SER A 234 -12.42 4.47 -12.78
N PHE A 235 -12.11 3.93 -11.60
CA PHE A 235 -11.69 2.54 -11.40
C PHE A 235 -12.62 1.76 -10.45
N ASP A 236 -13.76 2.36 -10.10
CA ASP A 236 -14.78 1.77 -9.22
C ASP A 236 -15.43 0.52 -9.87
N GLU A 237 -15.81 -0.47 -9.05
CA GLU A 237 -16.62 -1.61 -9.50
C GLU A 237 -18.00 -1.18 -10.05
N ASN A 238 -18.48 0.02 -9.71
CA ASN A 238 -19.70 0.61 -10.28
C ASN A 238 -19.60 0.92 -11.78
N ASP A 239 -18.39 1.02 -12.36
CA ASP A 239 -18.20 1.18 -13.81
C ASP A 239 -18.31 -0.15 -14.58
N ILE A 240 -18.58 -1.26 -13.90
CA ILE A 240 -18.64 -2.58 -14.52
C ILE A 240 -20.06 -2.87 -15.00
N VAL A 241 -20.24 -2.94 -16.32
CA VAL A 241 -21.46 -3.50 -16.92
C VAL A 241 -21.22 -4.96 -17.27
N ARG A 242 -21.98 -5.88 -16.66
CA ARG A 242 -21.88 -7.33 -16.92
C ARG A 242 -22.95 -7.77 -17.92
N TYR A 243 -22.55 -8.58 -18.88
CA TYR A 243 -23.42 -9.14 -19.92
C TYR A 243 -23.62 -10.64 -19.75
N GLU A 244 -22.59 -11.36 -19.32
CA GLU A 244 -22.63 -12.79 -19.00
C GLU A 244 -21.80 -13.04 -17.74
N ASP A 245 -22.38 -13.71 -16.74
CA ASP A 245 -21.70 -14.06 -15.50
C ASP A 245 -22.04 -15.50 -15.08
N ASP A 246 -21.00 -16.32 -14.91
CA ASP A 246 -21.16 -17.72 -14.51
C ASP A 246 -21.52 -17.85 -13.00
N TYR A 247 -21.55 -16.74 -12.26
CA TYR A 247 -21.63 -16.70 -10.80
C TYR A 247 -22.82 -15.90 -10.26
N GLY A 248 -23.69 -15.37 -11.13
CA GLY A 248 -24.96 -14.71 -10.74
C GLY A 248 -24.83 -13.35 -10.05
N ARG A 249 -23.80 -12.55 -10.40
CA ARG A 249 -23.57 -11.19 -9.88
C ARG A 249 -24.15 -10.09 -10.74
#